data_AF-A0AAU1ZGZ8-F1
#
_entry.id   AF-A0AAU1ZGZ8-F1
#
_cell.length_a   1.000
_cell.length_b   1.000
_cell.length_c   1.000
_cell.angle_alpha   90.00
_cell.angle_beta   90.00
_cell.angle_gamma   90.00
#
_symmetry.space_group_name_H-M   'P 1'
#
loop_
_entity.id
_entity.type
_entity.pdbx_description
1 polymer ?
#
loop_
_entity_poly.entity_id
_entity_poly.type
_entity_poly.pdbx_seq_one_letter_code
_entity_poly.pdbx_strand_id
1 'polypeptide(L)' 'MARKATDCRDTPSVSGCSLYISGEEDEVLRAATAHAVDVHEHTDTPELREEIRASMKDPLPGT' A
#
# COMPACT_ATOMS: atom_id res chain seq x y z
N MET A 1 -7.37 0.66 17.01
CA MET A 1 -6.18 0.40 16.18
C MET A 1 -5.90 1.69 15.40
N ALA A 2 -4.69 1.88 14.89
CA ALA A 2 -4.33 3.12 14.20
C ALA A 2 -4.64 2.95 12.71
N ARG A 3 -5.46 3.85 12.16
CA ARG A 3 -5.72 3.87 10.72
C ARG A 3 -4.46 4.28 9.97
N LYS A 4 -4.26 3.67 8.80
CA LYS A 4 -3.13 3.91 7.91
C LYS A 4 -3.59 4.06 6.47
N ALA A 5 -2.68 4.54 5.63
CA ALA A 5 -2.87 4.57 4.20
C ALA A 5 -1.58 4.31 3.42
N THR A 6 -1.74 3.72 2.25
CA THR A 6 -0.74 3.64 1.18
C THR A 6 -1.28 4.39 -0.04
N ASP A 7 -0.42 5.19 -0.65
CA ASP A 7 -0.72 5.93 -1.87
C ASP A 7 0.23 5.49 -2.98
N CYS A 8 -0.29 4.78 -3.98
CA CYS A 8 0.52 4.28 -5.09
C CYS A 8 1.08 5.42 -5.96
N ARG A 9 0.54 6.64 -5.85
CA ARG A 9 1.01 7.81 -6.59
C ARG A 9 2.35 8.34 -6.08
N ASP A 10 2.72 7.99 -4.84
CA ASP A 10 3.98 8.41 -4.24
C ASP A 10 5.19 7.63 -4.77
N THR A 11 4.95 6.50 -5.45
CA THR A 11 6.00 5.72 -6.10
C THR A 11 5.90 5.86 -7.61
N PRO A 12 6.99 6.24 -8.31
CA PRO A 12 6.97 6.27 -9.77
C PRO A 12 6.78 4.85 -10.29
N SER A 13 5.57 4.54 -10.78
CA SER A 13 5.23 3.23 -11.33
C SER A 13 4.99 3.31 -12.83
N VAL A 14 5.37 2.25 -13.54
CA VAL A 14 5.15 2.09 -15.00
C VAL A 14 3.65 1.94 -15.30
N SER A 15 2.87 1.42 -14.35
CA SER A 15 1.42 1.21 -14.49
C SER A 15 0.58 2.48 -14.37
N GLY A 16 1.17 3.60 -13.90
CA GLY A 16 0.42 4.84 -13.68
C GLY A 16 -0.67 4.69 -12.61
N CYS A 17 -0.41 3.84 -11.60
CA CYS A 17 -1.40 3.51 -10.59
C CYS A 17 -1.87 4.75 -9.81
N SER A 18 -3.20 4.93 -9.73
CA SER A 18 -3.84 6.05 -9.04
C SER A 18 -4.51 5.64 -7.73
N LEU A 19 -4.28 4.41 -7.26
CA LEU A 19 -4.96 3.90 -6.08
C LEU A 19 -4.42 4.55 -4.80
N TYR A 20 -5.36 4.80 -3.91
CA TYR A 20 -5.15 5.18 -2.54
C TYR A 20 -5.93 4.20 -1.67
N ILE A 21 -5.25 3.54 -0.73
CA ILE A 21 -5.83 2.48 0.09
C ILE A 21 -5.70 2.92 1.55
N SER A 22 -6.81 3.06 2.26
CA SER A 22 -6.87 3.41 3.69
C SER A 22 -7.74 2.43 4.48
N GLY A 23 -7.40 2.24 5.75
CA GLY A 23 -8.06 1.28 6.64
C GLY A 23 -7.25 1.04 7.91
N GLU A 24 -7.54 -0.05 8.63
CA GLU A 24 -6.64 -0.51 9.69
C GLU A 24 -5.32 -1.04 9.10
N GLU A 25 -4.23 -0.94 9.85
CA GLU A 25 -2.87 -1.24 9.34
C GLU A 25 -2.75 -2.63 8.69
N ASP A 26 -3.35 -3.66 9.29
CA ASP A 26 -3.32 -5.04 8.78
C ASP A 26 -4.19 -5.23 7.53
N GLU A 27 -5.29 -4.49 7.41
CA GLU A 27 -6.13 -4.46 6.21
C GLU A 27 -5.41 -3.81 5.05
N VAL A 28 -4.80 -2.64 5.29
CA VAL A 28 -4.02 -1.90 4.30
C VAL A 28 -2.82 -2.71 3.84
N LEU A 29 -2.10 -3.36 4.77
CA LEU A 29 -0.93 -4.18 4.41
C LEU A 29 -1.31 -5.33 3.48
N ARG A 30 -2.37 -6.06 3.81
CA ARG A 30 -2.85 -7.17 2.98
C ARG A 30 -3.31 -6.68 1.60
N ALA A 31 -4.10 -5.62 1.55
CA ALA A 31 -4.63 -5.07 0.31
C ALA A 31 -3.52 -4.49 -0.59
N ALA A 32 -2.60 -3.70 -0.03
CA ALA A 32 -1.48 -3.13 -0.76
C ALA A 32 -0.51 -4.20 -1.26
N THR A 33 -0.24 -5.25 -0.48
CA THR A 33 0.61 -6.37 -0.92
C THR A 33 -0.03 -7.14 -2.07
N ALA A 34 -1.33 -7.46 -1.97
CA ALA A 34 -2.05 -8.14 -3.04
C ALA A 34 -2.05 -7.31 -4.34
N HIS A 35 -2.25 -5.99 -4.23
CA HIS A 35 -2.17 -5.07 -5.36
C HIS A 35 -0.77 -4.99 -5.98
N ALA A 36 0.28 -4.91 -5.16
CA ALA A 36 1.66 -4.90 -5.62
C ALA A 36 2.03 -6.17 -6.40
N VAL A 37 1.51 -7.33 -5.98
CA VAL A 37 1.74 -8.60 -6.68
C VAL A 37 0.98 -8.66 -8.00
N ASP A 38 -0.32 -8.36 -7.98
CA ASP A 38 -1.20 -8.54 -9.14
C ASP A 38 -0.98 -7.47 -10.23
N VAL A 39 -0.78 -6.21 -9.83
CA VAL A 39 -0.72 -5.07 -10.76
C VAL A 39 0.71 -4.61 -11.04
N HIS A 40 1.60 -4.74 -10.05
CA HIS A 40 3.00 -4.32 -10.17
C HIS A 40 3.96 -5.50 -10.34
N GLU A 41 3.44 -6.73 -10.45
CA GLU A 41 4.20 -7.97 -10.66
C GLU A 41 5.31 -8.20 -9.62
N HIS A 42 5.17 -7.61 -8.43
CA HIS A 42 6.06 -7.87 -7.31
C HIS A 42 5.85 -9.29 -6.78
N THR A 43 6.86 -9.84 -6.11
CA THR A 43 6.71 -11.11 -5.40
C THR A 43 6.31 -10.85 -3.96
N ASP A 44 5.34 -11.60 -3.43
CA ASP A 44 4.94 -11.51 -2.03
C ASP A 44 6.04 -12.09 -1.13
N THR A 45 6.93 -11.23 -0.65
CA THR A 45 8.00 -11.58 0.30
C THR A 45 7.86 -10.81 1.61
N PRO A 46 8.47 -11.31 2.71
CA PRO A 46 8.53 -10.56 3.96
C PRO A 46 9.12 -9.16 3.79
N GLU A 47 10.14 -9.02 2.95
CA GLU A 47 10.81 -7.74 2.67
C GLU A 47 9.85 -6.76 2.00
N LEU A 48 9.10 -7.18 0.98
CA LEU A 48 8.08 -6.34 0.33
C LEU A 48 7.04 -5.87 1.36
N ARG A 49 6.58 -6.75 2.23
CA ARG A 49 5.58 -6.41 3.26
C ARG A 49 6.12 -5.38 4.25
N GLU A 50 7.38 -5.50 4.67
CA GLU A 50 8.01 -4.52 5.55
C GLU A 50 8.25 -3.18 4.83
N GLU A 51 8.63 -3.18 3.55
CA GLU A 51 8.73 -1.96 2.74
C GLU A 51 7.38 -1.23 2.64
N ILE A 52 6.31 -1.98 2.33
CA ILE A 52 4.95 -1.43 2.30
C ILE A 52 4.57 -0.86 3.67
N ARG A 53 4.78 -1.61 4.75
CA ARG A 53 4.48 -1.14 6.12
C ARG A 53 5.25 0.13 6.47
N ALA A 54 6.54 0.19 6.15
CA ALA A 54 7.38 1.36 6.38
C ALA A 54 6.94 2.59 5.55
N SER A 55 6.33 2.37 4.39
CA SER A 55 5.81 3.44 3.53
C SER A 55 4.45 4.00 3.97
N MET A 56 3.74 3.30 4.86
CA MET A 56 2.39 3.70 5.29
C MET A 56 2.40 5.02 6.05
N LYS A 57 1.38 5.84 5.77
CA LYS A 57 1.19 7.17 6.35
C LYS A 57 -0.13 7.25 7.07
N ASP A 58 -0.35 8.34 7.78
CA ASP A 58 -1.67 8.64 8.31
C ASP A 58 -2.63 8.95 7.16
N PRO A 59 -3.89 8.50 7.26
CA PRO A 59 -4.86 8.72 6.19
C PRO A 59 -5.21 10.20 6.04
N LEU A 60 -5.61 10.58 4.84
CA LEU A 60 -6.14 11.91 4.56
C LEU A 60 -7.47 12.12 5.31
N PRO A 61 -7.86 13.37 5.61
CA PRO A 61 -9.15 13.63 6.22
C PRO A 61 -10.30 13.09 5.37
N GLY A 62 -11.15 12.27 5.98
CA GLY A 62 -12.33 11.70 5.32
C GLY A 62 -12.11 10.42 4.53
N THR A 63 -10.92 9.79 4.62
CA THR A 63 -10.62 8.47 4.06
C THR A 63 -10.37 7.41 5.12
#